data_AF-A0A453NP81-F1
#
_entry.id   AF-A0A453NP81-F1
#
_cell.length_a   1.000
_cell.length_b   1.000
_cell.length_c   1.000
_cell.angle_alpha   90.00
_cell.angle_beta   90.00
_cell.angle_gamma   90.00
#
_symmetry.space_group_name_H-M   'P 1'
#
loop_
_entity.id
_entity.type
_entity.pdbx_description
1 polymer ?
#
loop_
_entity_poly.entity_id
_entity_poly.type
_entity_poly.pdbx_seq_one_letter_code
_entity_poly.pdbx_strand_id
1 'polypeptide(L)'
;PSFDKVVPPSFLELGVAELVAIYSELCELGSPPPVIDADDLQRDPEAVLSGLCEDLGIPFQPQMLKWKAGPRDFDGIWAPWWYESVHTSTGFSKSRRYPMTFPFAFYDLLEQSLPFYNMLKRQVRRTTGSLLPPPPDPPLPVPENKKILVWVGDELLPRDSARVSVFDSVVQGGDAVWEGLRIYDGKVFKLEEHLDRLFDSTKAMAFSNVPSRDWIKDAIFKTLNANGMFNNAHIRLTLTRGKKVTSGMSPAFNLYGCVLIVLAEWKPPVYDNSHGIKLVTATTRRNSPNSVDSKIHHNNLINNILAKVIYLKI
;
A
#
# COMPACT_ATOMS: atom_id res chain seq x y z
N PRO A 1 36.19 13.11 6.81
CA PRO A 1 35.75 11.79 7.31
C PRO A 1 34.22 11.74 7.31
N SER A 2 33.61 10.69 6.78
CA SER A 2 32.15 10.55 6.82
C SER A 2 31.71 10.28 8.27
N PHE A 3 30.60 10.87 8.68
CA PHE A 3 30.12 10.89 10.07
C PHE A 3 29.91 9.49 10.66
N ASP A 4 29.47 8.55 9.82
CA ASP A 4 29.28 7.12 10.12
C ASP A 4 30.57 6.39 10.54
N LYS A 5 31.76 6.96 10.23
CA LYS A 5 33.05 6.41 10.69
C LYS A 5 33.38 6.78 12.14
N VAL A 6 32.65 7.73 12.72
CA VAL A 6 32.90 8.29 14.06
C VAL A 6 31.77 7.91 15.02
N VAL A 7 30.52 7.95 14.55
CA VAL A 7 29.34 7.58 15.31
C VAL A 7 28.57 6.51 14.54
N PRO A 8 28.29 5.33 15.14
CA PRO A 8 27.45 4.32 14.51
C PRO A 8 26.08 4.93 14.16
N PRO A 9 25.60 4.79 12.92
CA PRO A 9 24.32 5.36 12.53
C PRO A 9 23.19 4.68 13.30
N SER A 10 22.29 5.48 13.84
CA SER A 10 21.11 5.03 14.58
C SER A 10 19.88 5.77 14.08
N PHE A 11 18.69 5.27 14.41
CA PHE A 11 17.43 5.88 13.97
C PHE A 11 17.29 7.33 14.46
N LEU A 12 17.70 7.60 15.70
CA LEU A 12 17.71 8.93 16.29
C LEU A 12 18.73 9.86 15.59
N GLU A 13 19.91 9.35 15.27
CA GLU A 13 20.96 10.13 14.59
C GLU A 13 20.57 10.51 13.15
N LEU A 14 19.69 9.74 12.49
CA LEU A 14 19.21 10.08 11.15
C LEU A 14 18.27 11.28 11.12
N GLY A 15 17.62 11.63 12.24
CA GLY A 15 16.77 12.81 12.34
C GLY A 15 15.43 12.74 11.58
N VAL A 16 15.08 11.60 10.98
CA VAL A 16 13.90 11.49 10.10
C VAL A 16 12.59 11.58 10.90
N ALA A 17 12.57 11.09 12.14
CA ALA A 17 11.43 11.23 13.03
C ALA A 17 11.20 12.68 13.44
N GLU A 18 12.28 13.39 13.73
CA GLU A 18 12.30 14.80 14.10
C GLU A 18 11.81 15.67 12.93
N LEU A 19 12.20 15.35 11.69
CA LEU A 19 11.65 16.02 10.49
C LEU A 19 10.14 15.81 10.37
N VAL A 20 9.63 14.61 10.66
CA VAL A 20 8.20 14.31 10.68
C VAL A 20 7.46 15.08 11.78
N ALA A 21 8.07 15.20 12.96
CA ALA A 21 7.52 15.97 14.07
C ALA A 21 7.43 17.46 13.71
N ILE A 22 8.53 18.05 13.24
CA ILE A 22 8.57 19.45 12.78
C ILE A 22 7.53 19.71 11.69
N TYR A 23 7.43 18.79 10.71
CA TYR A 23 6.43 18.90 9.64
C TYR A 23 5.00 18.93 10.21
N SER A 24 4.68 18.03 11.14
CA SER A 24 3.35 17.96 11.74
C SER A 24 3.01 19.19 12.55
N GLU A 25 3.94 19.67 13.38
CA GLU A 25 3.77 20.90 14.18
C GLU A 25 3.50 22.12 13.28
N LEU A 26 4.27 22.29 12.21
CA LEU A 26 4.07 23.39 11.27
C LEU A 26 2.74 23.29 10.51
N CYS A 27 2.27 22.08 10.20
CA CYS A 27 0.95 21.85 9.62
C CYS A 27 -0.17 22.25 10.59
N GLU A 28 -0.04 21.93 11.89
CA GLU A 28 -1.02 22.32 12.92
C GLU A 28 -1.08 23.84 13.12
N LEU A 29 0.05 24.53 12.96
CA LEU A 29 0.13 25.99 12.95
C LEU A 29 -0.44 26.63 11.66
N GLY A 30 -0.96 25.83 10.73
CA GLY A 30 -1.58 26.28 9.49
C GLY A 30 -0.58 26.71 8.41
N SER A 31 0.70 26.38 8.57
CA SER A 31 1.78 26.72 7.63
C SER A 31 2.52 25.44 7.20
N PRO A 32 1.88 24.57 6.39
CA PRO A 32 2.51 23.33 5.94
C PRO A 32 3.79 23.66 5.14
N PRO A 33 4.97 23.20 5.57
CA PRO A 33 6.22 23.57 4.92
C PRO A 33 6.39 22.79 3.59
N PRO A 34 6.99 23.40 2.56
CA PRO A 34 7.32 22.68 1.34
C PRO A 34 8.36 21.60 1.62
N VAL A 35 8.14 20.39 1.08
CA VAL A 35 9.06 19.26 1.20
C VAL A 35 9.71 18.99 -0.16
N ILE A 36 11.03 18.87 -0.17
CA ILE A 36 11.82 18.59 -1.37
C ILE A 36 12.57 17.28 -1.18
N ASP A 37 12.53 16.41 -2.19
CA ASP A 37 13.40 15.24 -2.25
C ASP A 37 14.76 15.62 -2.87
N ALA A 38 15.85 15.22 -2.20
CA ALA A 38 17.20 15.56 -2.62
C ALA A 38 17.58 14.91 -3.97
N ASP A 39 17.09 13.71 -4.27
CA ASP A 39 17.34 13.06 -5.56
C ASP A 39 16.59 13.78 -6.69
N ASP A 40 15.38 14.28 -6.41
CA ASP A 40 14.63 15.09 -7.37
C ASP A 40 15.34 16.42 -7.64
N LEU A 41 15.82 17.10 -6.59
CA LEU A 41 16.59 18.33 -6.72
C LEU A 41 17.87 18.13 -7.53
N GLN A 42 18.58 17.01 -7.33
CA GLN A 42 19.79 16.72 -8.08
C GLN A 42 19.49 16.36 -9.56
N ARG A 43 18.35 15.71 -9.82
CA ARG A 43 17.93 15.26 -11.15
C ARG A 43 17.44 16.41 -12.03
N ASP A 44 16.65 17.32 -11.47
CA ASP A 44 16.10 18.50 -12.15
C ASP A 44 16.02 19.72 -11.20
N PRO A 45 17.17 20.39 -10.96
CA PRO A 45 17.23 21.45 -9.97
C PRO A 45 16.40 22.69 -10.34
N GLU A 46 16.29 22.99 -11.63
CA GLU A 46 15.50 24.14 -12.10
C GLU A 46 14.02 23.95 -11.79
N ALA A 47 13.47 22.78 -12.12
CA ALA A 47 12.07 22.53 -11.89
C ALA A 47 11.73 22.43 -10.39
N VAL A 48 12.59 21.79 -9.59
CA VAL A 48 12.40 21.69 -8.12
C VAL A 48 12.51 23.05 -7.44
N LEU A 49 13.54 23.85 -7.74
CA LEU A 49 13.72 25.15 -7.11
C LEU A 49 12.67 26.16 -7.58
N SER A 50 12.20 26.07 -8.83
CA SER A 50 11.07 26.88 -9.31
C SER A 50 9.79 26.55 -8.53
N GLY A 51 9.51 25.25 -8.32
CA GLY A 51 8.37 24.82 -7.50
C GLY A 51 8.47 25.30 -6.05
N LEU A 52 9.67 25.20 -5.44
CA LEU A 52 9.91 25.74 -4.10
C LEU A 52 9.65 27.25 -4.04
N CYS A 53 10.13 28.01 -5.02
CA CYS A 53 9.95 29.46 -5.07
C CYS A 53 8.46 29.83 -5.14
N GLU A 54 7.68 29.11 -5.94
CA GLU A 54 6.23 29.27 -6.01
C GLU A 54 5.54 28.96 -4.67
N ASP A 55 5.92 27.86 -4.00
CA ASP A 55 5.35 27.48 -2.70
C ASP A 55 5.66 28.52 -1.62
N LEU A 56 6.83 29.17 -1.71
CA LEU A 56 7.26 30.24 -0.81
C LEU A 56 6.76 31.63 -1.22
N GLY A 57 6.12 31.78 -2.38
CA GLY A 57 5.68 33.08 -2.91
C GLY A 57 6.81 34.03 -3.29
N ILE A 58 7.99 33.52 -3.64
CA ILE A 58 9.17 34.30 -4.06
C ILE A 58 9.49 34.08 -5.54
N PRO A 59 10.10 35.06 -6.24
CA PRO A 59 10.48 34.88 -7.64
C PRO A 59 11.69 33.94 -7.78
N PHE A 60 11.61 33.01 -8.73
CA PHE A 60 12.74 32.16 -9.10
C PHE A 60 13.89 32.99 -9.69
N GLN A 61 15.12 32.68 -9.28
CA GLN A 61 16.34 33.31 -9.79
C GLN A 61 17.24 32.28 -10.45
N PRO A 62 17.56 32.40 -11.76
CA PRO A 62 18.45 31.45 -12.45
C PRO A 62 19.84 31.30 -11.79
N GLN A 63 20.28 32.30 -11.02
CA GLN A 63 21.51 32.27 -10.24
C GLN A 63 21.50 31.19 -9.15
N MET A 64 20.33 30.70 -8.72
CA MET A 64 20.23 29.60 -7.76
C MET A 64 20.81 28.28 -8.31
N LEU A 65 20.93 28.15 -9.63
CA LEU A 65 21.47 26.96 -10.28
C LEU A 65 23.00 26.96 -10.40
N LYS A 66 23.64 28.12 -10.25
CA LYS A 66 25.07 28.29 -10.46
C LYS A 66 25.68 29.28 -9.47
N TRP A 67 26.77 28.88 -8.82
CA TRP A 67 27.48 29.72 -7.87
C TRP A 67 28.98 29.79 -8.18
N LYS A 68 29.64 30.83 -7.68
CA LYS A 68 31.10 30.98 -7.80
C LYS A 68 31.80 30.01 -6.85
N ALA A 69 32.70 29.18 -7.36
CA ALA A 69 33.59 28.34 -6.57
C ALA A 69 34.51 29.19 -5.67
N GLY A 70 34.94 28.59 -4.55
CA GLY A 70 35.85 29.16 -3.58
C GLY A 70 35.25 29.35 -2.18
N PRO A 71 36.09 29.68 -1.20
CA PRO A 71 35.66 29.96 0.16
C PRO A 71 34.82 31.23 0.24
N ARG A 72 33.93 31.27 1.22
CA ARG A 72 33.14 32.44 1.61
C ARG A 72 33.64 32.97 2.94
N ASP A 73 33.46 34.27 3.15
CA ASP A 73 33.88 34.97 4.37
C ASP A 73 33.19 34.42 5.64
N PHE A 74 32.07 33.71 5.47
CA PHE A 74 31.26 33.12 6.53
C PHE A 74 31.49 31.61 6.74
N ASP A 75 32.43 30.97 6.05
CA ASP A 75 32.59 29.49 6.09
C ASP A 75 33.12 28.95 7.43
N GLY A 76 33.38 29.81 8.40
CA GLY A 76 33.71 29.43 9.78
C GLY A 76 35.00 28.61 9.91
N ILE A 77 35.31 28.20 11.15
CA ILE A 77 36.57 27.48 11.47
C ILE A 77 36.63 26.06 10.91
N TRP A 78 35.48 25.48 10.53
CA TRP A 78 35.38 24.10 10.05
C TRP A 78 35.56 23.96 8.52
N ALA A 79 35.58 25.08 7.79
CA ALA A 79 35.74 25.07 6.32
C ALA A 79 36.91 24.23 5.81
N PRO A 80 38.13 24.32 6.41
CA PRO A 80 39.29 23.55 5.92
C PRO A 80 39.10 22.03 6.01
N TRP A 81 38.18 21.56 6.85
CA TRP A 81 37.99 20.14 7.12
C TRP A 81 36.85 19.53 6.31
N TRP A 82 35.77 20.30 6.08
CA TRP A 82 34.50 19.75 5.58
C TRP A 82 34.05 20.35 4.23
N TYR A 83 34.59 21.51 3.81
CA TYR A 83 34.01 22.28 2.69
C TYR A 83 34.76 22.14 1.35
N GLU A 84 35.78 21.28 1.26
CA GLU A 84 36.56 21.10 0.03
C GLU A 84 35.68 20.82 -1.21
N SER A 85 34.69 19.92 -1.09
CA SER A 85 33.77 19.62 -2.18
C SER A 85 32.80 20.78 -2.49
N VAL A 86 32.43 21.56 -1.48
CA VAL A 86 31.55 22.73 -1.64
C VAL A 86 32.31 23.85 -2.36
N HIS A 87 33.55 24.13 -1.95
CA HIS A 87 34.41 25.16 -2.54
C HIS A 87 34.75 24.89 -4.00
N THR A 88 34.79 23.63 -4.42
CA THR A 88 35.07 23.27 -5.82
C THR A 88 33.80 23.20 -6.69
N SER A 89 32.61 23.19 -6.08
CA SER A 89 31.34 23.14 -6.81
C SER A 89 30.97 24.49 -7.42
N THR A 90 30.26 24.45 -8.55
CA THR A 90 29.74 25.65 -9.26
C THR A 90 28.26 25.57 -9.60
N GLY A 91 27.58 24.49 -9.18
CA GLY A 91 26.19 24.19 -9.49
C GLY A 91 25.85 22.75 -9.14
N PHE A 92 24.64 22.32 -9.49
CA PHE A 92 24.21 20.94 -9.33
C PHE A 92 24.87 20.02 -10.36
N SER A 93 25.37 18.87 -9.91
CA SER A 93 25.96 17.85 -10.77
C SER A 93 25.11 16.58 -10.75
N LYS A 94 24.94 15.93 -11.91
CA LYS A 94 24.25 14.64 -11.98
C LYS A 94 25.09 13.56 -11.32
N SER A 95 24.56 12.95 -10.27
CA SER A 95 25.19 11.80 -9.63
C SER A 95 25.25 10.62 -10.62
N ARG A 96 26.46 10.23 -11.04
CA ARG A 96 26.70 8.90 -11.61
C ARG A 96 27.04 7.96 -10.46
N ARG A 97 26.02 7.43 -9.80
CA ARG A 97 26.22 6.29 -8.90
C ARG A 97 26.03 5.00 -9.71
N TYR A 98 27.09 4.19 -9.80
CA TYR A 98 26.93 2.78 -10.09
C TYR A 98 26.03 2.16 -9.00
N PRO A 99 25.13 1.24 -9.33
CA PRO A 99 24.29 0.60 -8.32
C PRO A 99 25.18 -0.18 -7.36
N MET A 100 25.35 0.34 -6.14
CA MET A 100 25.92 -0.41 -5.03
C MET A 100 24.78 -1.13 -4.31
N THR A 101 25.03 -2.36 -3.87
CA THR A 101 24.08 -3.06 -3.01
C THR A 101 23.97 -2.33 -1.68
N PHE A 102 22.74 -2.17 -1.19
CA PHE A 102 22.52 -1.57 0.12
C PHE A 102 23.16 -2.44 1.20
N PRO A 103 24.04 -1.90 2.08
CA PRO A 103 24.73 -2.69 3.08
C PRO A 103 23.75 -3.37 4.04
N PHE A 104 23.92 -4.69 4.24
CA PHE A 104 23.02 -5.47 5.10
C PHE A 104 22.96 -4.92 6.53
N ALA A 105 24.07 -4.38 7.03
CA ALA A 105 24.18 -3.79 8.37
C ALA A 105 23.23 -2.61 8.62
N PHE A 106 22.65 -1.99 7.57
CA PHE A 106 21.74 -0.86 7.71
C PHE A 106 20.27 -1.21 7.45
N TYR A 107 19.92 -2.49 7.26
CA TYR A 107 18.53 -2.89 6.97
C TYR A 107 17.57 -2.55 8.11
N ASP A 108 17.93 -2.85 9.36
CA ASP A 108 17.08 -2.54 10.52
C ASP A 108 16.85 -1.02 10.62
N LEU A 109 17.89 -0.23 10.34
CA LEU A 109 17.81 1.22 10.32
C LEU A 109 16.92 1.73 9.18
N LEU A 110 17.02 1.11 8.00
CA LEU A 110 16.16 1.40 6.85
C LEU A 110 14.70 1.08 7.16
N GLU A 111 14.40 -0.08 7.76
CA GLU A 111 13.05 -0.48 8.13
C GLU A 111 12.42 0.48 9.15
N GLN A 112 13.19 0.89 10.16
CA GLN A 112 12.74 1.88 11.15
C GLN A 112 12.48 3.25 10.50
N SER A 113 13.30 3.65 9.53
CA SER A 113 13.21 4.97 8.90
C SER A 113 12.15 5.06 7.80
N LEU A 114 11.83 3.94 7.15
CA LEU A 114 10.97 3.91 5.96
C LEU A 114 9.59 4.53 6.16
N PRO A 115 8.85 4.26 7.25
CA PRO A 115 7.53 4.85 7.46
C PRO A 115 7.57 6.38 7.52
N PHE A 116 8.54 6.94 8.24
CA PHE A 116 8.73 8.38 8.42
C PHE A 116 9.18 9.05 7.13
N TYR A 117 10.18 8.47 6.45
CA TYR A 117 10.62 8.95 5.14
C TYR A 117 9.48 8.94 4.12
N ASN A 118 8.72 7.84 4.03
CA ASN A 118 7.58 7.74 3.11
C ASN A 118 6.45 8.73 3.45
N MET A 119 6.27 9.08 4.72
CA MET A 119 5.32 10.11 5.12
C MET A 119 5.70 11.47 4.52
N LEU A 120 6.95 11.90 4.69
CA LEU A 120 7.48 13.14 4.11
C LEU A 120 7.51 13.09 2.58
N LYS A 121 7.92 11.96 1.99
CA LYS A 121 7.98 11.78 0.54
C LYS A 121 6.64 11.97 -0.15
N ARG A 122 5.53 11.61 0.51
CA ARG A 122 4.17 11.85 -0.02
C ARG A 122 3.83 13.34 -0.13
N GLN A 123 4.49 14.18 0.66
CA GLN A 123 4.30 15.64 0.67
C GLN A 123 5.19 16.36 -0.36
N VAL A 124 6.15 15.65 -0.96
CA VAL A 124 7.01 16.22 -2.00
C VAL A 124 6.15 16.63 -3.18
N ARG A 125 6.26 17.91 -3.56
CA ARG A 125 5.55 18.45 -4.72
C ARG A 125 5.99 17.67 -5.96
N ARG A 126 5.04 17.11 -6.69
CA ARG A 126 5.35 16.39 -7.94
C ARG A 126 5.88 17.40 -8.94
N THR A 127 7.20 17.42 -9.12
CA THR A 127 7.85 18.22 -10.14
C THR A 127 7.28 17.82 -11.49
N THR A 128 6.85 18.81 -12.27
CA THR A 128 6.20 18.73 -13.58
C THR A 128 7.12 18.18 -14.70
N GLY A 129 7.88 17.12 -14.42
CA GLY A 129 8.63 16.34 -15.42
C GLY A 129 7.79 15.22 -16.06
N SER A 130 6.60 14.94 -15.52
CA SER A 130 5.52 14.23 -16.23
C SER A 130 4.53 15.30 -16.68
N LEU A 131 4.53 15.63 -17.99
CA LEU A 131 3.60 16.59 -18.63
C LEU A 131 2.12 16.18 -18.54
N LEU A 132 1.82 15.08 -17.86
CA LEU A 132 0.46 14.68 -17.54
C LEU A 132 0.36 14.58 -16.01
N PRO A 133 -0.59 15.30 -15.37
CA PRO A 133 -1.02 14.89 -14.05
C PRO A 133 -1.35 13.39 -14.09
N PRO A 134 -1.13 12.64 -12.99
CA PRO A 134 -1.62 11.27 -12.93
C PRO A 134 -3.08 11.28 -13.38
N PRO A 135 -3.52 10.30 -14.20
CA PRO A 135 -4.92 10.22 -14.54
C PRO A 135 -5.73 10.25 -13.24
N PRO A 136 -6.83 11.02 -13.17
CA PRO A 136 -7.66 11.06 -11.98
C PRO A 136 -8.07 9.63 -11.63
N ASP A 137 -8.16 9.35 -10.33
CA ASP A 137 -8.60 8.03 -9.88
C ASP A 137 -9.94 7.70 -10.55
N PRO A 138 -10.11 6.46 -11.06
CA PRO A 138 -11.37 6.06 -11.65
C PRO A 138 -12.48 6.21 -10.61
N PRO A 139 -13.68 6.69 -11.01
CA PRO A 139 -14.77 6.89 -10.08
C PRO A 139 -15.16 5.56 -9.43
N LEU A 140 -15.38 5.58 -8.12
CA LEU A 140 -15.91 4.42 -7.41
C LEU A 140 -17.38 4.22 -7.80
N PRO A 141 -17.84 2.97 -8.00
CA PRO A 141 -19.26 2.70 -8.24
C PRO A 141 -20.18 3.22 -7.12
N VAL A 142 -19.66 3.26 -5.89
CA VAL A 142 -20.33 3.81 -4.70
C VAL A 142 -19.35 4.74 -3.99
N PRO A 143 -19.54 6.08 -4.01
CA PRO A 143 -18.60 7.05 -3.47
C PRO A 143 -18.24 6.87 -1.99
N GLU A 144 -19.19 6.38 -1.19
CA GLU A 144 -19.05 6.11 0.24
C GLU A 144 -17.95 5.08 0.53
N ASN A 145 -17.63 4.22 -0.44
CA ASN A 145 -16.58 3.23 -0.31
C ASN A 145 -15.16 3.84 -0.33
N LYS A 146 -15.01 5.16 -0.52
CA LYS A 146 -13.69 5.84 -0.53
C LYS A 146 -12.98 5.80 0.83
N LYS A 147 -13.74 5.88 1.93
CA LYS A 147 -13.19 6.03 3.29
C LYS A 147 -13.49 4.85 4.21
N ILE A 148 -13.66 3.65 3.65
CA ILE A 148 -13.96 2.45 4.44
C ILE A 148 -12.74 1.93 5.19
N LEU A 149 -13.01 1.24 6.29
CA LEU A 149 -12.07 0.45 7.06
C LEU A 149 -12.21 -1.03 6.69
N VAL A 150 -11.10 -1.71 6.51
CA VAL A 150 -11.01 -3.12 6.12
C VAL A 150 -10.20 -3.86 7.17
N TRP A 151 -10.71 -4.99 7.66
CA TRP A 151 -9.97 -5.85 8.56
C TRP A 151 -8.96 -6.68 7.77
N VAL A 152 -7.69 -6.68 8.17
CA VAL A 152 -6.63 -7.51 7.59
C VAL A 152 -5.76 -8.08 8.71
N GLY A 153 -5.65 -9.40 8.80
CA GLY A 153 -4.93 -10.05 9.90
C GLY A 153 -5.69 -9.88 11.20
N ASP A 154 -5.22 -8.98 12.06
CA ASP A 154 -5.75 -8.68 13.39
C ASP A 154 -6.10 -7.19 13.60
N GLU A 155 -6.03 -6.38 12.55
CA GLU A 155 -6.22 -4.93 12.61
C GLU A 155 -7.23 -4.39 11.59
N LEU A 156 -7.85 -3.24 11.92
CA LEU A 156 -8.68 -2.45 11.01
C LEU A 156 -7.83 -1.36 10.35
N LEU A 157 -7.78 -1.37 9.03
CA LEU A 157 -6.97 -0.45 8.23
C LEU A 157 -7.84 0.38 7.27
N PRO A 158 -7.48 1.65 7.00
CA PRO A 158 -8.07 2.41 5.89
C PRO A 158 -7.91 1.68 4.56
N ARG A 159 -8.90 1.82 3.66
CA ARG A 159 -8.93 1.20 2.31
C ARG A 159 -7.57 1.19 1.60
N ASP A 160 -6.91 2.34 1.50
CA ASP A 160 -5.65 2.49 0.75
C ASP A 160 -4.43 1.88 1.48
N SER A 161 -4.59 1.58 2.76
CA SER A 161 -3.57 0.94 3.59
C SER A 161 -3.80 -0.56 3.75
N ALA A 162 -5.01 -1.07 3.50
CA ALA A 162 -5.34 -2.48 3.64
C ALA A 162 -4.59 -3.33 2.61
N ARG A 163 -3.61 -4.13 3.07
CA ARG A 163 -2.69 -4.88 2.21
C ARG A 163 -2.24 -6.17 2.88
N VAL A 164 -1.99 -7.20 2.07
CA VAL A 164 -1.33 -8.43 2.52
C VAL A 164 0.12 -8.45 2.06
N SER A 165 0.96 -9.20 2.76
CA SER A 165 2.35 -9.41 2.36
C SER A 165 2.44 -10.02 0.97
N VAL A 166 3.44 -9.61 0.17
CA VAL A 166 3.77 -10.28 -1.10
C VAL A 166 4.17 -11.75 -0.91
N PHE A 167 4.59 -12.11 0.31
CA PHE A 167 4.87 -13.49 0.71
C PHE A 167 3.62 -14.25 1.18
N ASP A 168 2.43 -13.66 1.19
CA ASP A 168 1.20 -14.39 1.50
C ASP A 168 0.86 -15.43 0.42
N SER A 169 0.40 -16.60 0.85
CA SER A 169 -0.04 -17.69 -0.01
C SER A 169 -1.07 -17.27 -1.07
N VAL A 170 -1.95 -16.31 -0.75
CA VAL A 170 -2.94 -15.83 -1.73
C VAL A 170 -2.27 -15.08 -2.89
N VAL A 171 -1.18 -14.35 -2.62
CA VAL A 171 -0.43 -13.59 -3.62
C VAL A 171 0.44 -14.54 -4.47
N GLN A 172 1.10 -15.50 -3.82
CA GLN A 172 2.00 -16.42 -4.52
C GLN A 172 1.27 -17.44 -5.39
N GLY A 173 0.06 -17.85 -5.03
CA GLY A 173 -0.62 -18.95 -5.73
C GLY A 173 -2.13 -19.04 -5.55
N GLY A 174 -2.81 -18.00 -5.07
CA GLY A 174 -4.27 -18.02 -4.89
C GLY A 174 -4.76 -18.98 -3.79
N ASP A 175 -3.87 -19.38 -2.87
CA ASP A 175 -4.14 -20.33 -1.80
C ASP A 175 -4.87 -19.65 -0.62
N ALA A 176 -6.17 -19.48 -0.83
CA ALA A 176 -7.13 -18.91 0.10
C ALA A 176 -8.54 -19.45 -0.17
N VAL A 177 -9.39 -19.39 0.87
CA VAL A 177 -10.84 -19.62 0.79
C VAL A 177 -11.59 -18.31 1.03
N TRP A 178 -12.82 -18.19 0.54
CA TRP A 178 -13.60 -16.97 0.72
C TRP A 178 -15.10 -17.24 0.83
N GLU A 179 -15.82 -16.24 1.31
CA GLU A 179 -17.28 -16.20 1.39
C GLU A 179 -17.82 -14.83 0.96
N GLY A 180 -19.05 -14.83 0.44
CA GLY A 180 -19.80 -13.62 0.10
C GLY A 180 -20.97 -13.46 1.05
N LEU A 181 -20.92 -12.48 1.96
CA LEU A 181 -21.98 -12.24 2.95
C LEU A 181 -22.79 -11.01 2.56
N ARG A 182 -24.10 -11.03 2.85
CA ARG A 182 -25.01 -9.89 2.65
C ARG A 182 -25.60 -9.43 3.97
N ILE A 183 -25.72 -8.12 4.12
CA ILE A 183 -26.26 -7.48 5.33
C ILE A 183 -27.60 -6.85 4.99
N TYR A 184 -28.61 -7.23 5.77
CA TYR A 184 -29.97 -6.70 5.68
C TYR A 184 -30.49 -6.45 7.10
N ASP A 185 -31.04 -5.25 7.32
CA ASP A 185 -31.70 -4.86 8.58
C ASP A 185 -30.91 -5.23 9.84
N GLY A 186 -29.61 -4.89 9.84
CA GLY A 186 -28.68 -5.14 10.93
C GLY A 186 -28.21 -6.58 11.09
N LYS A 187 -28.60 -7.49 10.19
CA LYS A 187 -28.28 -8.92 10.27
C LYS A 187 -27.47 -9.39 9.07
N VAL A 188 -26.53 -10.29 9.34
CA VAL A 188 -25.82 -11.03 8.28
C VAL A 188 -26.66 -12.23 7.87
N PHE A 189 -27.09 -12.28 6.61
CA PHE A 189 -27.96 -13.35 6.11
C PHE A 189 -27.22 -14.69 6.09
N LYS A 190 -27.79 -15.70 6.75
CA LYS A 190 -27.25 -17.08 6.83
C LYS A 190 -25.79 -17.17 7.28
N LEU A 191 -25.41 -16.35 8.25
CA LEU A 191 -24.02 -16.25 8.72
C LEU A 191 -23.43 -17.61 9.10
N GLU A 192 -24.15 -18.41 9.88
CA GLU A 192 -23.64 -19.69 10.36
C GLU A 192 -23.39 -20.68 9.21
N GLU A 193 -24.29 -20.75 8.23
CA GLU A 193 -24.13 -21.64 7.08
C GLU A 193 -22.99 -21.19 6.15
N HIS A 194 -22.78 -19.88 6.03
CA HIS A 194 -21.61 -19.34 5.32
C HIS A 194 -20.31 -19.72 6.05
N LEU A 195 -20.28 -19.63 7.38
CA LEU A 195 -19.12 -20.03 8.15
C LEU A 195 -18.89 -21.54 8.09
N ASP A 196 -19.93 -22.37 8.15
CA ASP A 196 -19.81 -23.82 7.94
C ASP A 196 -19.09 -24.13 6.63
N ARG A 197 -19.52 -23.51 5.52
CA ARG A 197 -18.88 -23.69 4.21
C ARG A 197 -17.44 -23.17 4.15
N LEU A 198 -17.15 -22.07 4.83
CA LEU A 198 -15.78 -21.56 4.96
C LEU A 198 -14.89 -22.61 5.64
N PHE A 199 -15.32 -23.13 6.80
CA PHE A 199 -14.59 -24.15 7.55
C PHE A 199 -14.44 -25.46 6.75
N ASP A 200 -15.48 -25.91 6.07
CA ASP A 200 -15.40 -27.09 5.18
C ASP A 200 -14.38 -26.88 4.06
N SER A 201 -14.33 -25.68 3.48
CA SER A 201 -13.34 -25.32 2.45
C SER A 201 -11.91 -25.31 3.01
N THR A 202 -11.71 -24.74 4.22
CA THR A 202 -10.39 -24.77 4.89
C THR A 202 -9.93 -26.20 5.17
N LYS A 203 -10.85 -27.07 5.58
CA LYS A 203 -10.58 -28.49 5.86
C LYS A 203 -10.23 -29.23 4.57
N ALA A 204 -10.97 -29.02 3.49
CA ALA A 204 -10.70 -29.61 2.19
C ALA A 204 -9.32 -29.19 1.63
N MET A 205 -8.90 -27.96 1.93
CA MET A 205 -7.58 -27.43 1.56
C MET A 205 -6.49 -27.70 2.62
N ALA A 206 -6.78 -28.48 3.66
CA ALA A 206 -5.85 -28.83 4.74
C ALA A 206 -5.16 -27.61 5.39
N PHE A 207 -5.91 -26.55 5.68
CA PHE A 207 -5.37 -25.41 6.42
C PHE A 207 -5.03 -25.84 7.85
N SER A 208 -3.91 -25.37 8.38
CA SER A 208 -3.52 -25.47 9.78
C SER A 208 -3.78 -24.15 10.50
N ASN A 209 -3.99 -24.20 11.82
CA ASN A 209 -4.15 -23.00 12.65
C ASN A 209 -5.29 -22.05 12.19
N VAL A 210 -6.40 -22.63 11.73
CA VAL A 210 -7.60 -21.87 11.35
C VAL A 210 -8.16 -21.17 12.61
N PRO A 211 -8.43 -19.85 12.56
CA PRO A 211 -8.95 -19.13 13.71
C PRO A 211 -10.34 -19.62 14.13
N SER A 212 -10.70 -19.38 15.39
CA SER A 212 -12.00 -19.82 15.91
C SER A 212 -13.16 -19.10 15.23
N ARG A 213 -14.31 -19.76 15.17
CA ARG A 213 -15.54 -19.20 14.62
C ARG A 213 -15.90 -17.86 15.28
N ASP A 214 -15.80 -17.79 16.60
CA ASP A 214 -16.13 -16.59 17.36
C ASP A 214 -15.19 -15.43 17.04
N TRP A 215 -13.91 -15.70 16.84
CA TRP A 215 -12.95 -14.68 16.44
C TRP A 215 -13.25 -14.12 15.04
N ILE A 216 -13.61 -14.98 14.08
CA ILE A 216 -14.03 -14.55 12.74
C ILE A 216 -15.30 -13.69 12.82
N LYS A 217 -16.27 -14.09 13.64
CA LYS A 217 -17.51 -13.32 13.86
C LYS A 217 -17.23 -11.96 14.47
N ASP A 218 -16.36 -11.90 15.48
CA ASP A 218 -15.94 -10.65 16.11
C ASP A 218 -15.29 -9.69 15.10
N ALA A 219 -14.36 -10.18 14.27
CA ALA A 219 -13.75 -9.38 13.19
C ALA A 219 -14.79 -8.85 12.19
N ILE A 220 -15.76 -9.68 11.79
CA ILE A 220 -16.88 -9.29 10.92
C ILE A 220 -17.68 -8.14 11.56
N PHE A 221 -18.10 -8.30 12.81
CA PHE A 221 -18.93 -7.31 13.49
C PHE A 221 -18.18 -6.02 13.79
N LYS A 222 -16.91 -6.09 14.20
CA LYS A 222 -16.05 -4.91 14.36
C LYS A 222 -15.93 -4.13 13.05
N THR A 223 -15.74 -4.82 11.93
CA THR A 223 -15.65 -4.18 10.61
C THR A 223 -16.96 -3.49 10.22
N LEU A 224 -18.11 -4.17 10.41
CA LEU A 224 -19.43 -3.58 10.10
C LEU A 224 -19.74 -2.37 10.98
N ASN A 225 -19.48 -2.48 12.29
CA ASN A 225 -19.72 -1.40 13.25
C ASN A 225 -18.84 -0.17 12.94
N ALA A 226 -17.55 -0.38 12.65
CA ALA A 226 -16.63 0.71 12.35
C ALA A 226 -17.01 1.48 11.07
N ASN A 227 -17.71 0.82 10.14
CA ASN A 227 -18.17 1.43 8.89
C ASN A 227 -19.65 1.87 8.90
N GLY A 228 -20.38 1.64 9.99
CA GLY A 228 -21.83 1.91 10.06
C GLY A 228 -22.67 1.08 9.07
N MET A 229 -22.17 -0.08 8.65
CA MET A 229 -22.76 -0.90 7.59
C MET A 229 -23.83 -1.86 8.14
N PHE A 230 -25.02 -1.32 8.40
CA PHE A 230 -26.15 -2.09 8.94
C PHE A 230 -27.16 -2.54 7.87
N ASN A 231 -27.02 -2.12 6.61
CA ASN A 231 -27.89 -2.55 5.52
C ASN A 231 -27.17 -2.41 4.17
N ASN A 232 -27.67 -3.01 3.09
CA ASN A 232 -27.17 -2.83 1.72
C ASN A 232 -25.64 -2.97 1.54
N ALA A 233 -25.01 -3.74 2.42
CA ALA A 233 -23.58 -4.01 2.41
C ALA A 233 -23.31 -5.44 1.96
N HIS A 234 -22.13 -5.65 1.41
CA HIS A 234 -21.62 -6.97 1.05
C HIS A 234 -20.22 -7.13 1.62
N ILE A 235 -19.97 -8.25 2.29
CA ILE A 235 -18.64 -8.62 2.74
C ILE A 235 -18.06 -9.66 1.80
N ARG A 236 -16.87 -9.38 1.26
CA ARG A 236 -15.98 -10.42 0.75
C ARG A 236 -15.08 -10.87 1.89
N LEU A 237 -15.46 -11.96 2.53
CA LEU A 237 -14.71 -12.58 3.62
C LEU A 237 -13.65 -13.48 2.99
N THR A 238 -12.38 -13.32 3.29
CA THR A 238 -11.32 -14.18 2.74
C THR A 238 -10.41 -14.64 3.86
N LEU A 239 -10.06 -15.92 3.87
CA LEU A 239 -9.07 -16.49 4.77
C LEU A 239 -7.95 -17.10 3.94
N THR A 240 -6.76 -16.52 4.05
CA THR A 240 -5.56 -17.05 3.37
C THR A 240 -4.88 -18.09 4.26
N ARG A 241 -4.09 -18.99 3.67
CA ARG A 241 -3.21 -19.86 4.48
C ARG A 241 -2.12 -19.07 5.22
N GLY A 242 -1.90 -17.81 4.82
CA GLY A 242 -1.06 -16.84 5.51
C GLY A 242 0.26 -16.54 4.84
N LYS A 243 1.07 -15.72 5.52
CA LYS A 243 2.43 -15.38 5.12
C LYS A 243 3.31 -16.63 5.11
N LYS A 244 4.16 -16.76 4.09
CA LYS A 244 5.22 -17.76 4.05
C LYS A 244 6.55 -17.19 4.54
N VAL A 245 7.37 -18.05 5.16
CA VAL A 245 8.76 -17.70 5.52
C VAL A 245 9.66 -17.49 4.30
N THR A 246 9.33 -18.13 3.18
CA THR A 246 10.02 -17.98 1.90
C THR A 246 9.07 -18.28 0.74
N SER A 247 9.44 -17.88 -0.47
CA SER A 247 8.67 -18.19 -1.67
C SER A 247 8.69 -19.69 -1.96
N GLY A 248 7.53 -20.26 -2.29
CA GLY A 248 7.44 -21.68 -2.64
C GLY A 248 6.03 -22.27 -2.53
N MET A 249 5.79 -23.34 -3.28
CA MET A 249 4.47 -23.99 -3.34
C MET A 249 4.10 -24.78 -2.08
N SER A 250 5.09 -25.21 -1.28
CA SER A 250 4.82 -26.03 -0.09
C SER A 250 4.02 -25.27 0.96
N PRO A 251 2.93 -25.84 1.51
CA PRO A 251 2.20 -25.25 2.62
C PRO A 251 3.00 -25.28 3.94
N ALA A 252 4.08 -26.06 4.02
CA ALA A 252 4.95 -26.10 5.20
C ALA A 252 5.65 -24.76 5.50
N PHE A 253 5.71 -23.85 4.51
CA PHE A 253 6.27 -22.52 4.70
C PHE A 253 5.30 -21.53 5.39
N ASN A 254 4.02 -21.90 5.57
CA ASN A 254 3.00 -21.08 6.22
C ASN A 254 3.08 -21.19 7.75
N LEU A 255 4.08 -20.52 8.34
CA LEU A 255 4.37 -20.62 9.78
C LEU A 255 3.80 -19.47 10.61
N TYR A 256 3.26 -18.43 9.98
CA TYR A 256 2.75 -17.23 10.66
C TYR A 256 1.25 -17.28 11.00
N GLY A 257 0.56 -18.38 10.66
CA GLY A 257 -0.89 -18.51 10.81
C GLY A 257 -1.69 -17.91 9.66
N CYS A 258 -3.00 -18.17 9.63
CA CYS A 258 -3.90 -17.67 8.59
C CYS A 258 -4.12 -16.16 8.69
N VAL A 259 -4.33 -15.49 7.56
CA VAL A 259 -4.68 -14.07 7.51
C VAL A 259 -6.15 -13.93 7.11
N LEU A 260 -6.96 -13.37 8.01
CA LEU A 260 -8.36 -13.04 7.73
C LEU A 260 -8.46 -11.66 7.09
N ILE A 261 -9.27 -11.55 6.05
CA ILE A 261 -9.61 -10.30 5.37
C ILE A 261 -11.13 -10.14 5.42
N VAL A 262 -11.61 -9.04 6.01
CA VAL A 262 -13.02 -8.65 6.00
C VAL A 262 -13.16 -7.39 5.16
N LEU A 263 -13.45 -7.57 3.87
CA LEU A 263 -13.69 -6.45 2.95
C LEU A 263 -15.19 -6.20 2.84
N ALA A 264 -15.69 -5.25 3.64
CA ALA A 264 -17.08 -4.80 3.61
C ALA A 264 -17.21 -3.56 2.70
N GLU A 265 -18.14 -3.59 1.75
CA GLU A 265 -18.45 -2.45 0.88
C GLU A 265 -19.97 -2.21 0.83
N TRP A 266 -20.36 -0.94 0.74
CA TRP A 266 -21.71 -0.57 0.31
C TRP A 266 -21.91 -1.10 -1.11
N LYS A 267 -22.95 -1.91 -1.29
CA LYS A 267 -23.19 -2.62 -2.54
C LYS A 267 -24.69 -2.73 -2.80
N PRO A 268 -25.28 -1.74 -3.49
CA PRO A 268 -26.67 -1.85 -3.92
C PRO A 268 -26.85 -3.05 -4.87
N PRO A 269 -28.09 -3.53 -5.07
CA PRO A 269 -28.38 -4.54 -6.08
C PRO A 269 -27.80 -4.17 -7.43
N VAL A 270 -27.01 -5.08 -8.01
CA VAL A 270 -26.29 -4.85 -9.29
C VAL A 270 -27.22 -5.05 -10.48
N TYR A 271 -28.25 -5.87 -10.34
CA TYR A 271 -29.15 -6.22 -11.43
C TYR A 271 -30.50 -5.54 -11.26
N ASP A 272 -31.01 -5.03 -12.36
CA ASP A 272 -32.39 -4.59 -12.47
C ASP A 272 -33.28 -5.82 -12.66
N ASN A 273 -34.04 -6.16 -11.62
CA ASN A 273 -34.97 -7.28 -11.65
C ASN A 273 -36.18 -7.04 -12.56
N SER A 274 -36.39 -5.81 -13.05
CA SER A 274 -37.51 -5.48 -13.94
C SER A 274 -37.25 -5.86 -15.40
N HIS A 275 -36.02 -5.71 -15.88
CA HIS A 275 -35.63 -6.05 -17.26
C HIS A 275 -34.93 -7.42 -17.38
N GLY A 276 -34.58 -8.05 -16.25
CA GLY A 276 -33.91 -9.35 -16.21
C GLY A 276 -32.45 -9.30 -16.66
N ILE A 277 -31.85 -10.48 -16.86
CA ILE A 277 -30.45 -10.61 -17.29
C ILE A 277 -30.34 -11.43 -18.57
N LYS A 278 -29.46 -11.02 -19.48
CA LYS A 278 -29.11 -11.79 -20.68
C LYS A 278 -28.01 -12.81 -20.35
N LEU A 279 -28.25 -14.08 -20.67
CA LEU A 279 -27.30 -15.17 -20.47
C LEU A 279 -26.67 -15.61 -21.80
N VAL A 280 -25.40 -16.04 -21.75
CA VAL A 280 -24.69 -16.67 -22.87
C VAL A 280 -23.95 -17.91 -22.38
N THR A 281 -23.78 -18.88 -23.25
CA THR A 281 -22.96 -20.07 -22.97
C THR A 281 -21.50 -19.78 -23.31
N ALA A 282 -20.62 -19.84 -22.32
CA ALA A 282 -19.19 -19.63 -22.53
C ALA A 282 -18.51 -20.85 -23.19
N THR A 283 -17.48 -20.62 -24.01
CA THR A 283 -16.63 -21.69 -24.55
C THR A 283 -15.69 -22.28 -23.49
N THR A 284 -15.25 -21.46 -22.53
CA THR A 284 -14.49 -21.90 -21.36
C THR A 284 -15.31 -22.89 -20.53
N ARG A 285 -14.78 -24.11 -20.37
CA ARG A 285 -15.37 -25.13 -19.49
C ARG A 285 -15.04 -24.83 -18.03
N ARG A 286 -15.96 -25.18 -17.14
CA ARG A 286 -15.75 -25.06 -15.69
C ARG A 286 -14.65 -26.04 -15.24
N ASN A 287 -13.92 -25.69 -14.17
CA ASN A 287 -12.92 -26.58 -13.56
C ASN A 287 -13.54 -27.94 -13.24
N SER A 288 -12.83 -29.02 -13.61
CA SER A 288 -13.20 -30.38 -13.24
C SER A 288 -13.01 -30.57 -11.72
N PRO A 289 -13.91 -31.30 -11.03
CA PRO A 289 -13.71 -31.68 -9.63
C PRO A 289 -12.39 -32.43 -9.37
N ASN A 290 -11.84 -33.12 -10.38
CA ASN A 290 -10.56 -33.82 -10.28
C ASN A 290 -9.33 -32.90 -10.39
N SER A 291 -9.52 -31.61 -10.67
CA SER A 291 -8.44 -30.63 -10.77
C SER A 291 -8.54 -29.61 -9.64
N VAL A 292 -9.65 -28.87 -9.61
CA VAL A 292 -9.96 -27.92 -8.54
C VAL A 292 -11.46 -27.97 -8.32
N ASP A 293 -11.89 -28.62 -7.24
CA ASP A 293 -13.30 -28.80 -6.93
C ASP A 293 -13.98 -27.46 -6.64
N SER A 294 -15.00 -27.14 -7.44
CA SER A 294 -15.80 -25.93 -7.30
C SER A 294 -16.72 -25.92 -6.07
N LYS A 295 -16.84 -27.05 -5.35
CA LYS A 295 -17.47 -27.08 -4.02
C LYS A 295 -16.61 -26.40 -2.95
N ILE A 296 -15.29 -26.36 -3.15
CA ILE A 296 -14.38 -25.59 -2.31
C ILE A 296 -14.53 -24.14 -2.73
N HIS A 297 -14.90 -23.26 -1.80
CA HIS A 297 -15.07 -21.84 -2.11
C HIS A 297 -13.71 -21.11 -2.10
N HIS A 298 -12.87 -21.44 -3.07
CA HIS A 298 -11.46 -21.03 -3.18
C HIS A 298 -11.26 -19.73 -3.98
N ASN A 299 -10.11 -19.08 -3.82
CA ASN A 299 -9.78 -17.82 -4.54
C ASN A 299 -9.25 -17.99 -5.97
N ASN A 300 -9.06 -19.23 -6.45
CA ASN A 300 -8.65 -19.54 -7.82
C ASN A 300 -9.78 -19.30 -8.86
N LEU A 301 -10.13 -18.03 -9.08
CA LEU A 301 -11.27 -17.59 -9.90
C LEU A 301 -10.92 -17.26 -11.36
N ILE A 302 -9.70 -17.53 -11.81
CA ILE A 302 -9.26 -17.20 -13.18
C ILE A 302 -10.17 -17.84 -14.24
N ASN A 303 -10.65 -19.07 -14.00
CA ASN A 303 -11.61 -19.74 -14.87
C ASN A 303 -12.94 -18.97 -14.99
N ASN A 304 -13.46 -18.43 -13.89
CA ASN A 304 -14.68 -17.61 -13.88
C ASN A 304 -14.47 -16.27 -14.61
N ILE A 305 -13.29 -15.66 -14.42
CA ILE A 305 -12.93 -14.39 -15.07
C ILE A 305 -12.81 -14.59 -16.58
N LEU A 306 -12.16 -15.67 -17.05
CA LEU A 306 -12.03 -15.97 -18.47
C LEU A 306 -13.40 -16.14 -19.15
N ALA A 307 -14.35 -16.79 -18.48
CA ALA A 307 -15.73 -16.89 -18.98
C ALA A 307 -16.38 -15.50 -19.15
N LYS A 308 -16.08 -14.54 -18.26
CA LYS A 308 -16.59 -13.16 -18.35
C LYS A 308 -15.89 -12.32 -19.42
N VAL A 309 -14.59 -12.50 -19.64
CA VAL A 309 -13.82 -11.80 -20.68
C VAL A 309 -14.36 -12.11 -22.08
N ILE A 310 -14.75 -13.35 -22.33
CA ILE A 310 -15.33 -13.75 -23.63
C ILE A 310 -16.66 -13.01 -23.89
N TYR A 311 -17.49 -12.83 -22.85
CA TYR A 311 -18.73 -12.09 -22.97
C TYR A 311 -18.53 -10.62 -23.35
N LEU A 312 -17.52 -9.95 -22.78
CA LEU A 312 -17.26 -8.52 -23.06
C LEU A 312 -16.82 -8.24 -24.51
N LYS A 313 -16.51 -9.28 -25.29
CA LYS A 313 -16.13 -9.18 -26.71
C LYS A 313 -17.29 -9.42 -27.68
N ILE A 314 -18.50 -9.72 -27.17
CA ILE A 314 -19.73 -9.98 -27.94
C ILE A 314 -20.67 -8.79 -27.74
#